data_AF-A0A962TCE1-F1
#
_entry.id   AF-A0A962TCE1-F1
#
_cell.length_a   1.000
_cell.length_b   1.000
_cell.length_c   1.000
_cell.angle_alpha   90.00
_cell.angle_beta   90.00
_cell.angle_gamma   90.00
#
_symmetry.space_group_name_H-M   'P 1'
#
loop_
_entity.id
_entity.type
_entity.pdbx_description
1 polymer ?
#
loop_
_entity_poly.entity_id
_entity_poly.type
_entity_poly.pdbx_seq_one_letter_code
_entity_poly.pdbx_strand_id
1 'polypeptide(L)'
;MRASIERHKYLIDYALAALLRRKTRNLGLLLVYTLLVFLFSSVLLLSQGLRREAALLLQDAPEVIVQKQVAGRHDLLPGSWLEPLQRIRGVSSVQGRLWGYYYDSAVKANYTLMAAPERRLATNEILIGAALARIRQIGIGDYLSLRTAAGQPLPLKIIGELNTASELLSADLLLLSEASYRQLFQLPPNVYTDAVLTVRNPREAPTVARKIALAFPDSRPILRAEILRTYDAVFNWREGMVSVALSSLLLAFMILAWDKAAGLSAEEKREIGILKAIGWETGDILTMKLWEGALLSTAAFLSGYVLAYWQVLYGGVRLFAPVLKGWAVLYPEFQLTPIVDLQQMLVLLAVTVLPYIVATLIPGWRAAISDPDGVMRG
;
A
#
# COMPACT_ATOMS: atom_id res chain seq x y z
N MET A 1 13.25 44.57 -10.39
CA MET A 1 12.80 43.18 -10.67
C MET A 1 13.86 42.37 -11.43
N ARG A 2 14.37 42.82 -12.60
CA ARG A 2 15.41 42.09 -13.35
C ARG A 2 16.72 41.84 -12.59
N ALA A 3 17.24 42.84 -11.86
CA ALA A 3 18.50 42.70 -11.11
C ALA A 3 18.44 41.66 -9.97
N SER A 4 17.28 41.51 -9.30
CA SER A 4 17.10 40.50 -8.25
C SER A 4 17.09 39.09 -8.85
N ILE A 5 16.45 38.90 -10.01
CA ILE A 5 16.43 37.62 -10.72
C ILE A 5 17.85 37.23 -11.19
N GLU A 6 18.60 38.18 -11.76
CA GLU A 6 20.00 37.92 -12.16
C GLU A 6 20.90 37.58 -10.98
N ARG A 7 20.74 38.25 -9.82
CA ARG A 7 21.44 37.88 -8.58
C ARG A 7 21.17 36.42 -8.19
N HIS A 8 19.91 35.99 -8.21
CA HIS A 8 19.57 34.59 -7.90
C HIS A 8 20.15 33.61 -8.92
N LYS A 9 20.15 33.93 -10.21
CA LYS A 9 20.80 33.09 -11.24
C LYS A 9 22.28 32.91 -10.96
N TYR A 10 23.01 34.00 -10.68
CA TYR A 10 24.44 33.90 -10.36
C TYR A 10 24.72 33.11 -9.08
N LEU A 11 23.87 33.25 -8.06
CA LEU A 11 23.98 32.46 -6.84
C LEU A 11 23.72 30.97 -7.10
N ILE A 12 22.76 30.64 -7.97
CA ILE A 12 22.48 29.26 -8.40
C ILE A 12 23.67 28.69 -9.19
N ASP A 13 24.22 29.44 -10.15
CA ASP A 13 25.38 29.03 -10.93
C ASP A 13 26.60 28.77 -10.03
N TYR A 14 26.81 29.67 -9.06
CA TYR A 14 27.85 29.51 -8.06
C TYR A 14 27.60 28.29 -7.17
N ALA A 15 26.37 28.06 -6.70
CA ALA A 15 26.00 26.91 -5.89
C ALA A 15 26.22 25.59 -6.65
N LEU A 16 25.84 25.53 -7.94
CA LEU A 16 26.10 24.37 -8.79
C LEU A 16 27.61 24.13 -8.97
N ALA A 17 28.37 25.19 -9.21
CA ALA A 17 29.83 25.09 -9.31
C ALA A 17 30.46 24.63 -7.98
N ALA A 18 29.99 25.12 -6.84
CA ALA A 18 30.44 24.71 -5.52
C ALA A 18 30.13 23.23 -5.24
N LEU A 19 28.92 22.78 -5.59
CA LEU A 19 28.53 21.37 -5.52
C LEU A 19 29.45 20.49 -6.39
N LEU A 20 29.79 20.97 -7.59
CA LEU A 20 30.70 20.30 -8.53
C LEU A 20 32.18 20.36 -8.13
N ARG A 21 32.62 21.29 -7.28
CA ARG A 21 33.99 21.25 -6.74
C ARG A 21 34.20 20.06 -5.79
N ARG A 22 33.13 19.63 -5.11
CA ARG A 22 33.15 18.56 -4.09
C ARG A 22 32.33 17.33 -4.51
N LYS A 23 32.53 16.88 -5.77
CA LYS A 23 31.67 15.88 -6.44
C LYS A 23 31.50 14.59 -5.63
N THR A 24 32.58 14.02 -5.12
CA THR A 24 32.53 12.73 -4.40
C THR A 24 31.67 12.83 -3.14
N ARG A 25 31.91 13.86 -2.31
CA ARG A 25 31.18 14.13 -1.06
C ARG A 25 29.70 14.44 -1.31
N ASN A 26 29.39 15.15 -2.39
CA ASN A 26 28.01 15.54 -2.70
C ASN A 26 27.25 14.44 -3.43
N LEU A 27 27.92 13.64 -4.27
CA LEU A 27 27.37 12.45 -4.88
C LEU A 27 27.02 11.40 -3.81
N GLY A 28 27.89 11.18 -2.83
CA GLY A 28 27.61 10.27 -1.71
C GLY A 28 26.35 10.68 -0.94
N LEU A 29 26.23 11.97 -0.59
CA LEU A 29 24.98 12.48 0.02
C LEU A 29 23.77 12.28 -0.89
N LEU A 30 23.89 12.66 -2.16
CA LEU A 30 22.80 12.57 -3.13
C LEU A 30 22.31 11.12 -3.23
N LEU A 31 23.21 10.14 -3.29
CA LEU A 31 22.86 8.72 -3.37
C LEU A 31 22.16 8.21 -2.11
N VAL A 32 22.69 8.50 -0.92
CA VAL A 32 22.07 8.09 0.36
C VAL A 32 20.70 8.73 0.52
N TYR A 33 20.58 10.01 0.16
CA TYR A 33 19.33 10.74 0.24
C TYR A 33 18.30 10.24 -0.78
N THR A 34 18.74 9.99 -2.02
CA THR A 34 17.93 9.38 -3.08
C THR A 34 17.39 8.03 -2.61
N LEU A 35 18.25 7.18 -2.03
CA LEU A 35 17.86 5.88 -1.49
C LEU A 35 16.83 6.02 -0.37
N LEU A 36 17.01 7.00 0.51
CA LEU A 36 16.05 7.25 1.58
C LEU A 36 14.70 7.68 1.04
N VAL A 37 14.66 8.67 0.15
CA VAL A 37 13.40 9.11 -0.49
C VAL A 37 12.77 7.97 -1.28
N PHE A 38 13.56 7.17 -1.99
CA PHE A 38 13.11 5.97 -2.68
C PHE A 38 12.38 5.00 -1.74
N LEU A 39 12.98 4.66 -0.59
CA LEU A 39 12.37 3.74 0.36
C LEU A 39 11.04 4.26 0.91
N PHE A 40 10.98 5.53 1.33
CA PHE A 40 9.73 6.13 1.80
C PHE A 40 8.68 6.21 0.69
N SER A 41 9.06 6.67 -0.50
CA SER A 41 8.15 6.82 -1.64
C SER A 41 7.58 5.47 -2.07
N SER A 42 8.40 4.41 -2.12
CA SER A 42 7.93 3.08 -2.49
C SER A 42 6.89 2.55 -1.52
N VAL A 43 7.09 2.72 -0.21
CA VAL A 43 6.12 2.27 0.81
C VAL A 43 4.78 3.00 0.66
N LEU A 44 4.82 4.32 0.45
CA LEU A 44 3.61 5.14 0.23
C LEU A 44 2.87 4.72 -1.04
N LEU A 45 3.57 4.69 -2.18
CA LEU A 45 3.00 4.34 -3.49
C LEU A 45 2.41 2.92 -3.48
N LEU A 46 3.08 1.98 -2.82
CA LEU A 46 2.64 0.60 -2.67
C LEU A 46 1.36 0.51 -1.83
N SER A 47 1.32 1.17 -0.67
CA SER A 47 0.13 1.22 0.19
C SER A 47 -1.06 1.88 -0.51
N GLN A 48 -0.83 2.96 -1.26
CA GLN A 48 -1.86 3.61 -2.06
C GLN A 48 -2.38 2.73 -3.18
N GLY A 49 -1.48 2.07 -3.93
CA GLY A 49 -1.85 1.12 -4.96
C GLY A 49 -2.73 0.00 -4.41
N LEU A 50 -2.34 -0.57 -3.28
CA LEU A 50 -3.11 -1.63 -2.60
C LEU A 50 -4.49 -1.16 -2.14
N ARG A 51 -4.58 0.03 -1.52
CA ARG A 51 -5.86 0.63 -1.12
C ARG A 51 -6.77 0.89 -2.30
N ARG A 52 -6.22 1.43 -3.39
CA ARG A 52 -6.99 1.66 -4.61
C ARG A 52 -7.51 0.35 -5.20
N GLU A 53 -6.64 -0.64 -5.30
CA GLU A 53 -7.00 -1.94 -5.85
C GLU A 53 -8.09 -2.61 -5.00
N ALA A 54 -7.93 -2.60 -3.68
CA ALA A 54 -8.97 -3.06 -2.76
C ALA A 54 -10.29 -2.29 -2.94
N ALA A 55 -10.23 -0.97 -3.10
CA ALA A 55 -11.41 -0.14 -3.33
C ALA A 55 -12.10 -0.47 -4.66
N LEU A 56 -11.34 -0.62 -5.75
CA LEU A 56 -11.85 -0.97 -7.08
C LEU A 56 -12.50 -2.35 -7.06
N LEU A 57 -11.82 -3.34 -6.50
CA LEU A 57 -12.34 -4.71 -6.46
C LEU A 57 -13.56 -4.87 -5.55
N LEU A 58 -13.70 -4.03 -4.53
CA LEU A 58 -14.89 -3.99 -3.68
C LEU A 58 -16.02 -3.14 -4.25
N GLN A 59 -15.86 -2.40 -5.35
CA GLN A 59 -16.95 -1.57 -5.91
C GLN A 59 -18.20 -2.40 -6.22
N ASP A 60 -18.00 -3.59 -6.77
CA ASP A 60 -19.06 -4.53 -7.14
C ASP A 60 -19.42 -5.51 -6.02
N ALA A 61 -18.77 -5.40 -4.85
CA ALA A 61 -19.11 -6.22 -3.70
C ALA A 61 -20.50 -5.87 -3.16
N PRO A 62 -21.23 -6.81 -2.56
CA PRO A 62 -22.56 -6.55 -2.00
C PRO A 62 -22.56 -5.41 -0.96
N GLU A 63 -23.60 -4.56 -0.97
CA GLU A 63 -23.71 -3.45 -0.02
C GLU A 63 -23.79 -3.91 1.44
N VAL A 64 -24.53 -4.99 1.70
CA VAL A 64 -24.75 -5.56 3.03
C VAL A 64 -24.60 -7.08 2.97
N ILE A 65 -23.82 -7.63 3.89
CA ILE A 65 -23.70 -9.07 4.14
C ILE A 65 -24.35 -9.36 5.49
N VAL A 66 -25.19 -10.38 5.58
CA VAL A 66 -25.85 -10.80 6.82
C VAL A 66 -25.38 -12.18 7.18
N GLN A 67 -24.74 -12.27 8.34
CA GLN A 67 -24.29 -13.52 8.93
C GLN A 67 -25.16 -13.86 10.14
N LYS A 68 -25.44 -15.15 10.35
CA LYS A 68 -26.00 -15.61 11.62
C LYS A 68 -24.88 -15.79 12.63
N GLN A 69 -25.15 -15.47 13.89
CA GLN A 69 -24.23 -15.69 14.99
C GLN A 69 -24.86 -16.47 16.13
N VAL A 70 -24.10 -17.42 16.67
CA VAL A 70 -24.45 -18.16 17.89
C VAL A 70 -23.28 -18.07 18.85
N ALA A 71 -23.53 -17.57 20.07
CA ALA A 71 -22.50 -17.32 21.08
C ALA A 71 -21.30 -16.50 20.54
N GLY A 72 -21.58 -15.49 19.71
CA GLY A 72 -20.57 -14.63 19.07
C GLY A 72 -19.76 -15.29 17.94
N ARG A 73 -20.02 -16.56 17.63
CA ARG A 73 -19.39 -17.28 16.51
C ARG A 73 -20.30 -17.28 15.29
N HIS A 74 -19.69 -17.35 14.11
CA HIS A 74 -20.43 -17.52 12.86
C HIS A 74 -21.15 -18.87 12.83
N ASP A 75 -22.40 -18.88 12.38
CA ASP A 75 -23.24 -20.07 12.19
C ASP A 75 -23.93 -20.02 10.82
N LEU A 76 -24.41 -21.19 10.35
CA LEU A 76 -25.10 -21.30 9.07
C LEU A 76 -26.42 -20.53 9.08
N LEU A 77 -26.64 -19.72 8.05
CA LEU A 77 -27.85 -18.95 7.82
C LEU A 77 -28.97 -19.86 7.26
N PRO A 78 -30.12 -19.99 7.97
CA PRO A 78 -31.25 -20.74 7.45
C PRO A 78 -31.84 -20.06 6.21
N GLY A 79 -32.15 -20.82 5.17
CA GLY A 79 -32.76 -20.29 3.95
C GLY A 79 -34.14 -19.62 4.18
N SER A 80 -34.82 -19.96 5.28
CA SER A 80 -36.05 -19.30 5.71
C SER A 80 -35.89 -17.80 6.02
N TRP A 81 -34.66 -17.31 6.21
CA TRP A 81 -34.38 -15.89 6.44
C TRP A 81 -34.39 -15.07 5.15
N LEU A 82 -34.17 -15.69 3.99
CA LEU A 82 -33.98 -14.95 2.73
C LEU A 82 -35.23 -14.14 2.33
N GLU A 83 -36.42 -14.73 2.43
CA GLU A 83 -37.67 -14.05 2.07
C GLU A 83 -38.03 -12.91 3.06
N PRO A 84 -37.98 -13.11 4.38
CA PRO A 84 -38.10 -12.01 5.34
C PRO A 84 -37.10 -10.86 5.13
N LEU A 85 -35.83 -11.17 4.84
CA LEU A 85 -34.80 -10.17 4.54
C LEU A 85 -35.16 -9.36 3.28
N GLN A 86 -35.68 -10.03 2.24
CA GLN A 86 -36.13 -9.39 0.99
C GLN A 86 -37.29 -8.41 1.22
N ARG A 87 -38.14 -8.65 2.23
CA ARG A 87 -39.29 -7.78 2.57
C ARG A 87 -38.89 -6.50 3.32
N ILE A 88 -37.64 -6.37 3.78
CA ILE A 88 -37.19 -5.17 4.48
C ILE A 88 -37.14 -3.99 3.51
N ARG A 89 -37.85 -2.91 3.85
CA ARG A 89 -37.88 -1.67 3.03
C ARG A 89 -36.47 -1.10 2.83
N GLY A 90 -36.05 -1.06 1.57
CA GLY A 90 -34.74 -0.57 1.11
C GLY A 90 -33.91 -1.64 0.39
N VAL A 91 -34.21 -2.92 0.65
CA VAL A 91 -33.58 -4.07 -0.01
C VAL A 91 -34.15 -4.26 -1.42
N SER A 92 -33.25 -4.45 -2.40
CA SER A 92 -33.61 -4.72 -3.80
C SER A 92 -33.60 -6.21 -4.09
N SER A 93 -32.55 -6.92 -3.68
CA SER A 93 -32.40 -8.37 -3.84
C SER A 93 -31.64 -8.97 -2.67
N VAL A 94 -31.96 -10.21 -2.35
CA VAL A 94 -31.26 -11.04 -1.36
C VAL A 94 -30.87 -12.35 -2.04
N GLN A 95 -29.63 -12.76 -1.84
CA GLN A 95 -29.13 -14.06 -2.30
C GLN A 95 -28.38 -14.74 -1.17
N GLY A 96 -28.69 -16.01 -0.93
CA GLY A 96 -27.89 -16.84 -0.04
C GLY A 96 -26.60 -17.25 -0.75
N ARG A 97 -25.48 -17.15 -0.04
CA ARG A 97 -24.16 -17.55 -0.54
C ARG A 97 -23.64 -18.77 0.20
N LEU A 98 -22.81 -19.52 -0.51
CA LEU A 98 -22.08 -20.64 0.02
C LEU A 98 -20.61 -20.38 -0.25
N TRP A 99 -19.87 -20.09 0.82
CA TRP A 99 -18.44 -19.92 0.75
C TRP A 99 -17.79 -20.31 2.07
N GLY A 100 -16.55 -20.78 2.03
CA GLY A 100 -15.85 -21.28 3.20
C GLY A 100 -14.39 -21.52 2.92
N TYR A 101 -13.66 -21.92 3.96
CA TYR A 101 -12.23 -22.19 3.87
C TYR A 101 -11.96 -23.69 3.86
N TYR A 102 -10.99 -24.10 3.07
CA TYR A 102 -10.44 -25.44 3.09
C TYR A 102 -8.94 -25.38 3.33
N TYR A 103 -8.47 -25.99 4.42
CA TYR A 103 -7.04 -26.09 4.66
C TYR A 103 -6.46 -27.28 3.91
N ASP A 104 -5.53 -26.99 3.01
CA ASP A 104 -4.80 -28.02 2.29
C ASP A 104 -3.43 -28.27 2.92
N SER A 105 -3.28 -29.46 3.50
CA SER A 105 -2.07 -29.88 4.20
C SER A 105 -0.87 -30.10 3.28
N ALA A 106 -1.08 -30.39 1.99
CA ALA A 106 0.03 -30.67 1.08
C ALA A 106 0.77 -29.39 0.66
N VAL A 107 0.08 -28.26 0.53
CA VAL A 107 0.72 -26.95 0.29
C VAL A 107 0.76 -26.06 1.54
N LYS A 108 0.18 -26.50 2.65
CA LYS A 108 0.05 -25.74 3.90
C LYS A 108 -0.61 -24.37 3.69
N ALA A 109 -1.68 -24.35 2.89
CA ALA A 109 -2.39 -23.13 2.54
C ALA A 109 -3.90 -23.30 2.70
N ASN A 110 -4.59 -22.20 3.01
CA ASN A 110 -6.05 -22.16 3.00
C ASN A 110 -6.53 -21.77 1.60
N TYR A 111 -7.52 -22.50 1.10
CA TYR A 111 -8.25 -22.17 -0.10
C TYR A 111 -9.57 -21.54 0.30
N THR A 112 -9.98 -20.50 -0.42
CA THR A 112 -11.33 -19.95 -0.33
C THR A 112 -12.19 -20.65 -1.35
N LEU A 113 -13.18 -21.42 -0.91
CA LEU A 113 -14.11 -22.11 -1.79
C LEU A 113 -15.42 -21.35 -1.84
N MET A 114 -15.97 -21.15 -3.02
CA MET A 114 -17.24 -20.42 -3.19
C MET A 114 -18.09 -21.07 -4.27
N ALA A 115 -19.37 -21.29 -3.97
CA ALA A 115 -20.33 -21.67 -4.98
C ALA A 115 -20.64 -20.48 -5.89
N ALA A 116 -20.58 -20.70 -7.20
CA ALA A 116 -20.78 -19.67 -8.23
C ALA A 116 -21.95 -20.03 -9.16
N PRO A 117 -23.21 -19.89 -8.69
CA PRO A 117 -24.39 -20.31 -9.48
C PRO A 117 -24.49 -19.57 -10.82
N GLU A 118 -24.05 -18.31 -10.89
CA GLU A 118 -24.03 -17.50 -12.11
C GLU A 118 -23.10 -18.04 -13.20
N ARG A 119 -22.08 -18.82 -12.82
CA ARG A 119 -21.14 -19.45 -13.75
C ARG A 119 -21.67 -20.75 -14.36
N ARG A 120 -22.76 -21.31 -13.82
CA ARG A 120 -23.41 -22.55 -14.29
C ARG A 120 -22.44 -23.72 -14.47
N LEU A 121 -21.49 -23.86 -13.53
CA LEU A 121 -20.54 -24.98 -13.49
C LEU A 121 -21.29 -26.30 -13.31
N ALA A 122 -20.90 -27.35 -14.04
CA ALA A 122 -21.47 -28.67 -13.82
C ALA A 122 -20.99 -29.26 -12.47
N THR A 123 -21.63 -30.34 -12.04
CA THR A 123 -21.16 -31.11 -10.88
C THR A 123 -19.72 -31.57 -11.10
N ASN A 124 -18.87 -31.32 -10.11
CA ASN A 124 -17.44 -31.61 -10.09
C ASN A 124 -16.58 -30.78 -11.04
N GLU A 125 -17.10 -29.71 -11.63
CA GLU A 125 -16.29 -28.74 -12.36
C GLU A 125 -15.91 -27.56 -11.47
N ILE A 126 -14.67 -27.08 -11.65
CA ILE A 126 -14.13 -25.98 -10.87
C ILE A 126 -13.37 -24.96 -11.74
N LEU A 127 -13.39 -23.72 -11.28
CA LEU A 127 -12.46 -22.68 -11.71
C LEU A 127 -11.50 -22.38 -10.57
N ILE A 128 -10.22 -22.25 -10.87
CA ILE A 128 -9.18 -22.05 -9.86
C ILE A 128 -8.50 -20.70 -10.03
N GLY A 129 -8.07 -20.11 -8.93
CA GLY A 129 -7.17 -18.97 -8.90
C GLY A 129 -5.83 -19.27 -9.56
N ALA A 130 -5.26 -18.28 -10.26
CA ALA A 130 -3.98 -18.43 -10.94
C ALA A 130 -2.82 -18.76 -9.98
N ALA A 131 -2.80 -18.22 -8.77
CA ALA A 131 -1.78 -18.56 -7.77
C ALA A 131 -1.89 -20.02 -7.31
N LEU A 132 -3.12 -20.51 -7.10
CA LEU A 132 -3.38 -21.91 -6.77
C LEU A 132 -2.92 -22.85 -7.88
N ALA A 133 -3.25 -22.53 -9.14
CA ALA A 133 -2.80 -23.28 -10.32
C ALA A 133 -1.26 -23.39 -10.37
N ARG A 134 -0.55 -22.27 -10.18
CA ARG A 134 0.93 -22.22 -10.19
C ARG A 134 1.57 -23.02 -9.07
N ILE A 135 1.09 -22.88 -7.84
CA ILE A 135 1.67 -23.61 -6.69
C ILE A 135 1.43 -25.11 -6.80
N ARG A 136 0.25 -25.50 -7.31
CA ARG A 136 -0.11 -26.90 -7.50
C ARG A 136 0.45 -27.52 -8.78
N GLN A 137 0.95 -26.70 -9.71
CA GLN A 137 1.36 -27.13 -11.04
C GLN A 137 0.25 -27.90 -11.77
N ILE A 138 -0.98 -27.38 -11.65
CA ILE A 138 -2.18 -27.93 -12.29
C ILE A 138 -2.76 -26.89 -13.23
N GLY A 139 -3.39 -27.34 -14.31
CA GLY A 139 -4.02 -26.47 -15.30
C GLY A 139 -5.38 -26.98 -15.76
N ILE A 140 -5.87 -26.37 -16.84
CA ILE A 140 -7.14 -26.75 -17.46
C ILE A 140 -7.07 -28.20 -17.98
N GLY A 141 -8.03 -29.02 -17.57
CA GLY A 141 -8.12 -30.44 -17.91
C GLY A 141 -7.67 -31.37 -16.78
N ASP A 142 -6.88 -30.87 -15.83
CA ASP A 142 -6.42 -31.65 -14.68
C ASP A 142 -7.52 -31.81 -13.61
N TYR A 143 -7.26 -32.70 -12.65
CA TYR A 143 -8.13 -32.95 -11.51
C TYR A 143 -7.47 -32.53 -10.21
N LEU A 144 -8.19 -31.74 -9.41
CA LEU A 144 -7.87 -31.47 -8.02
C LEU A 144 -8.77 -32.33 -7.12
N SER A 145 -8.18 -33.26 -6.37
CA SER A 145 -8.92 -34.11 -5.44
C SER A 145 -8.89 -33.49 -4.04
N LEU A 146 -10.04 -33.03 -3.56
CA LEU A 146 -10.21 -32.52 -2.20
C LEU A 146 -10.88 -33.57 -1.31
N ARG A 147 -10.55 -33.63 -0.03
CA ARG A 147 -11.25 -34.51 0.91
C ARG A 147 -12.51 -33.82 1.41
N THR A 148 -13.64 -34.51 1.30
CA THR A 148 -14.91 -34.10 1.92
C THR A 148 -14.81 -34.08 3.45
N ALA A 149 -15.81 -33.50 4.13
CA ALA A 149 -15.91 -33.55 5.58
C ALA A 149 -16.00 -34.99 6.14
N ALA A 150 -16.46 -35.98 5.35
CA ALA A 150 -16.38 -37.41 5.69
C ALA A 150 -14.99 -38.04 5.46
N GLY A 151 -14.03 -37.30 4.91
CA GLY A 151 -12.70 -37.81 4.56
C GLY A 151 -12.62 -38.53 3.21
N GLN A 152 -13.74 -38.69 2.50
CA GLN A 152 -13.79 -39.29 1.17
C GLN A 152 -13.19 -38.32 0.12
N PRO A 153 -12.42 -38.82 -0.87
CA PRO A 153 -11.90 -37.99 -1.95
C PRO A 153 -13.02 -37.55 -2.90
N LEU A 154 -13.06 -36.26 -3.23
CA LEU A 154 -13.93 -35.65 -4.22
C LEU A 154 -13.06 -35.13 -5.38
N PRO A 155 -13.01 -35.83 -6.52
CA PRO A 155 -12.27 -35.37 -7.68
C PRO A 155 -13.01 -34.21 -8.35
N LEU A 156 -12.31 -33.09 -8.53
CA LEU A 156 -12.84 -31.89 -9.15
C LEU A 156 -12.04 -31.58 -10.42
N LYS A 157 -12.71 -31.51 -11.56
CA LYS A 157 -12.11 -31.22 -12.87
C LYS A 157 -11.94 -29.72 -13.06
N ILE A 158 -10.73 -29.29 -13.42
CA ILE A 158 -10.42 -27.88 -13.68
C ILE A 158 -10.83 -27.56 -15.11
N ILE A 159 -11.80 -26.66 -15.27
CA ILE A 159 -12.28 -26.24 -16.59
C ILE A 159 -11.75 -24.87 -17.01
N GLY A 160 -11.14 -24.13 -16.08
CA GLY A 160 -10.64 -22.79 -16.34
C GLY A 160 -9.89 -22.20 -15.15
N GLU A 161 -9.13 -21.16 -15.45
CA GLU A 161 -8.41 -20.35 -14.47
C GLU A 161 -9.04 -18.96 -14.38
N LEU A 162 -9.08 -18.39 -13.18
CA LEU A 162 -9.55 -17.04 -12.94
C LEU A 162 -8.53 -16.02 -13.46
N ASN A 163 -9.03 -14.87 -13.90
CA ASN A 163 -8.21 -13.83 -14.51
C ASN A 163 -7.09 -13.36 -13.57
N THR A 164 -5.86 -13.28 -14.08
CA THR A 164 -4.70 -12.77 -13.36
C THR A 164 -4.84 -11.29 -12.98
N ALA A 165 -5.67 -10.52 -13.70
CA ALA A 165 -5.98 -9.15 -13.33
C ALA A 165 -6.69 -9.03 -11.97
N SER A 166 -7.46 -10.05 -11.54
CA SER A 166 -8.14 -10.08 -10.24
C SER A 166 -7.41 -10.88 -9.18
N GLU A 167 -6.15 -11.25 -9.43
CA GLU A 167 -5.43 -12.21 -8.59
C GLU A 167 -5.29 -11.76 -7.14
N LEU A 168 -5.25 -10.45 -6.87
CA LEU A 168 -5.24 -9.90 -5.50
C LEU A 168 -6.36 -10.47 -4.61
N LEU A 169 -7.54 -10.75 -5.18
CA LEU A 169 -8.67 -11.35 -4.47
C LEU A 169 -8.91 -12.81 -4.84
N SER A 170 -8.48 -13.25 -6.01
CA SER A 170 -8.78 -14.58 -6.53
C SER A 170 -7.63 -15.57 -6.43
N ALA A 171 -6.51 -15.22 -5.79
CA ALA A 171 -5.31 -16.05 -5.72
C ALA A 171 -5.59 -17.47 -5.18
N ASP A 172 -6.30 -17.55 -4.07
CA ASP A 172 -6.66 -18.77 -3.34
C ASP A 172 -8.11 -19.20 -3.59
N LEU A 173 -8.81 -18.52 -4.51
CA LEU A 173 -10.22 -18.75 -4.78
C LEU A 173 -10.42 -19.97 -5.68
N LEU A 174 -11.36 -20.83 -5.27
CA LEU A 174 -11.85 -21.96 -6.04
C LEU A 174 -13.36 -21.82 -6.18
N LEU A 175 -13.82 -21.63 -7.40
CA LEU A 175 -15.25 -21.59 -7.72
C LEU A 175 -15.72 -22.98 -8.13
N LEU A 176 -16.87 -23.38 -7.60
CA LEU A 176 -17.45 -24.70 -7.83
C LEU A 176 -18.97 -24.61 -7.92
N SER A 177 -19.61 -25.69 -8.39
CA SER A 177 -21.06 -25.79 -8.35
C SER A 177 -21.57 -25.89 -6.90
N GLU A 178 -22.79 -25.42 -6.65
CA GLU A 178 -23.46 -25.56 -5.36
C GLU A 178 -23.57 -27.03 -4.92
N ALA A 179 -23.84 -27.94 -5.88
CA ALA A 179 -23.91 -29.37 -5.61
C ALA A 179 -22.59 -29.92 -5.05
N SER A 180 -21.46 -29.60 -5.72
CA SER A 180 -20.14 -30.01 -5.24
C SER A 180 -19.76 -29.35 -3.92
N TYR A 181 -20.15 -28.09 -3.70
CA TYR A 181 -19.90 -27.39 -2.43
C TYR A 181 -20.61 -28.08 -1.26
N ARG A 182 -21.90 -28.39 -1.42
CA ARG A 182 -22.68 -29.10 -0.40
C ARG A 182 -22.16 -30.51 -0.17
N GLN A 183 -21.73 -31.22 -1.22
CA GLN A 183 -21.10 -32.53 -1.10
C GLN A 183 -19.77 -32.46 -0.33
N LEU A 184 -18.93 -31.45 -0.62
CA LEU A 184 -17.63 -31.28 -0.01
C LEU A 184 -17.73 -31.03 1.50
N PHE A 185 -18.59 -30.09 1.91
CA PHE A 185 -18.73 -29.68 3.30
C PHE A 185 -19.86 -30.41 4.06
N GLN A 186 -20.59 -31.31 3.40
CA GLN A 186 -21.75 -32.03 3.96
C GLN A 186 -22.83 -31.11 4.54
N LEU A 187 -23.10 -30.02 3.82
CA LEU A 187 -24.10 -29.07 4.26
C LEU A 187 -25.52 -29.55 3.95
N PRO A 188 -26.47 -29.38 4.88
CA PRO A 188 -27.89 -29.61 4.61
C PRO A 188 -28.40 -28.81 3.40
N PRO A 189 -29.54 -29.21 2.80
CA PRO A 189 -30.23 -28.36 1.85
C PRO A 189 -30.77 -27.10 2.54
N ASN A 190 -30.97 -26.03 1.78
CA ASN A 190 -31.60 -24.79 2.25
C ASN A 190 -30.92 -24.10 3.45
N VAL A 191 -29.60 -24.27 3.58
CA VAL A 191 -28.76 -23.44 4.46
C VAL A 191 -27.65 -22.79 3.65
N TYR A 192 -27.20 -21.64 4.12
CA TYR A 192 -26.21 -20.77 3.49
C TYR A 192 -25.16 -20.37 4.52
N THR A 193 -23.99 -19.92 4.07
CA THR A 193 -22.97 -19.40 5.00
C THR A 193 -23.28 -17.95 5.34
N ASP A 194 -23.69 -17.14 4.36
CA ASP A 194 -24.25 -15.82 4.60
C ASP A 194 -25.30 -15.45 3.56
N ALA A 195 -25.97 -14.30 3.78
CA ALA A 195 -26.85 -13.70 2.80
C ALA A 195 -26.26 -12.36 2.34
N VAL A 196 -26.27 -12.12 1.04
CA VAL A 196 -25.86 -10.84 0.44
C VAL A 196 -27.08 -10.08 -0.02
N LEU A 197 -27.09 -8.79 0.26
CA LEU A 197 -28.20 -7.91 -0.04
C LEU A 197 -27.71 -6.76 -0.90
N THR A 198 -28.48 -6.45 -1.94
CA THR A 198 -28.35 -5.21 -2.68
C THR A 198 -29.34 -4.19 -2.15
N VAL A 199 -28.89 -2.94 -2.00
CA VAL A 199 -29.70 -1.83 -1.47
C VAL A 199 -29.96 -0.82 -2.58
N ARG A 200 -31.22 -0.40 -2.75
CA ARG A 200 -31.61 0.58 -3.81
C ARG A 200 -30.78 1.84 -3.77
N ASN A 201 -30.50 2.32 -2.56
CA ASN A 201 -29.69 3.49 -2.30
C ASN A 201 -28.56 3.10 -1.33
N PRO A 202 -27.29 3.05 -1.77
CA PRO A 202 -26.17 2.68 -0.91
C PRO A 202 -26.04 3.55 0.36
N ARG A 203 -26.54 4.79 0.33
CA ARG A 203 -26.56 5.68 1.51
C ARG A 203 -27.53 5.20 2.61
N GLU A 204 -28.51 4.38 2.26
CA GLU A 204 -29.46 3.78 3.21
C GLU A 204 -28.96 2.47 3.82
N ALA A 205 -27.83 1.92 3.35
CA ALA A 205 -27.29 0.66 3.83
C ALA A 205 -27.13 0.59 5.36
N PRO A 206 -26.65 1.65 6.07
CA PRO A 206 -26.62 1.65 7.54
C PRO A 206 -28.02 1.56 8.19
N THR A 207 -29.02 2.19 7.58
CA THR A 207 -30.41 2.13 8.06
C THR A 207 -31.00 0.73 7.84
N VAL A 208 -30.71 0.11 6.70
CA VAL A 208 -31.10 -1.28 6.39
C VAL A 208 -30.43 -2.25 7.36
N ALA A 209 -29.13 -2.13 7.60
CA ALA A 209 -28.41 -2.93 8.59
C ALA A 209 -29.04 -2.84 9.99
N ARG A 210 -29.40 -1.64 10.44
CA ARG A 210 -30.11 -1.46 11.72
C ARG A 210 -31.47 -2.15 11.74
N LYS A 211 -32.26 -2.07 10.66
CA LYS A 211 -33.54 -2.79 10.55
C LYS A 211 -33.34 -4.31 10.60
N ILE A 212 -32.31 -4.83 9.95
CA ILE A 212 -31.97 -6.26 9.97
C ILE A 212 -31.60 -6.70 11.39
N ALA A 213 -30.72 -5.97 12.08
CA ALA A 213 -30.32 -6.29 13.45
C ALA A 213 -31.51 -6.27 14.44
N LEU A 214 -32.51 -5.41 14.21
CA LEU A 214 -33.74 -5.38 15.02
C LEU A 214 -34.69 -6.54 14.69
N ALA A 215 -34.81 -6.93 13.41
CA ALA A 215 -35.69 -8.01 12.98
C ALA A 215 -35.09 -9.40 13.26
N PHE A 216 -33.75 -9.51 13.26
CA PHE A 216 -32.99 -10.73 13.47
C PHE A 216 -31.91 -10.48 14.55
N PRO A 217 -32.24 -10.66 15.83
CA PRO A 217 -31.31 -10.34 16.93
C PRO A 217 -30.02 -11.17 16.95
N ASP A 218 -30.04 -12.36 16.36
CA ASP A 218 -28.90 -13.25 16.16
C ASP A 218 -28.17 -13.01 14.83
N SER A 219 -28.47 -11.90 14.15
CA SER A 219 -27.77 -11.51 12.92
C SER A 219 -26.63 -10.54 13.18
N ARG A 220 -25.61 -10.60 12.33
CA ARG A 220 -24.55 -9.62 12.19
C ARG A 220 -24.55 -9.07 10.76
N PRO A 221 -25.18 -7.91 10.52
CA PRO A 221 -25.03 -7.20 9.26
C PRO A 221 -23.62 -6.57 9.18
N ILE A 222 -22.97 -6.72 8.04
CA ILE A 222 -21.64 -6.19 7.73
C ILE A 222 -21.77 -5.35 6.47
N LEU A 223 -21.37 -4.08 6.55
CA LEU A 223 -21.49 -3.15 5.42
C LEU A 223 -20.23 -3.19 4.54
N ARG A 224 -20.40 -3.01 3.22
CA ARG A 224 -19.27 -2.79 2.31
C ARG A 224 -18.33 -1.67 2.78
N ALA A 225 -18.90 -0.58 3.28
CA ALA A 225 -18.15 0.56 3.81
C ALA A 225 -17.32 0.20 5.07
N GLU A 226 -17.80 -0.72 5.90
CA GLU A 226 -17.06 -1.20 7.07
C GLU A 226 -15.89 -2.07 6.64
N ILE A 227 -16.08 -2.94 5.64
CA ILE A 227 -15.01 -3.75 5.06
C ILE A 227 -13.91 -2.84 4.51
N LEU A 228 -14.26 -1.84 3.69
CA LEU A 228 -13.32 -0.87 3.15
C LEU A 228 -12.54 -0.14 4.25
N ARG A 229 -13.24 0.34 5.30
CA ARG A 229 -12.60 0.99 6.45
C ARG A 229 -11.62 0.07 7.18
N THR A 230 -11.93 -1.23 7.28
CA THR A 230 -11.02 -2.21 7.87
C THR A 230 -9.77 -2.40 7.00
N TYR A 231 -9.90 -2.50 5.68
CA TYR A 231 -8.73 -2.54 4.78
C TYR A 231 -7.88 -1.28 4.89
N ASP A 232 -8.50 -0.10 4.88
CA ASP A 232 -7.82 1.17 5.07
C ASP A 232 -7.05 1.21 6.39
N ALA A 233 -7.68 0.78 7.49
CA ALA A 233 -7.04 0.73 8.80
C ALA A 233 -5.83 -0.23 8.83
N VAL A 234 -5.96 -1.43 8.24
CA VAL A 234 -4.88 -2.42 8.21
C VAL A 234 -3.71 -1.95 7.35
N PHE A 235 -3.98 -1.38 6.16
CA PHE A 235 -2.93 -0.85 5.29
C PHE A 235 -2.25 0.36 5.92
N ASN A 236 -3.00 1.30 6.50
CA ASN A 236 -2.46 2.45 7.22
C ASN A 236 -1.59 2.02 8.41
N TRP A 237 -2.02 1.00 9.16
CA TRP A 237 -1.24 0.48 10.28
C TRP A 237 0.10 -0.10 9.82
N ARG A 238 0.09 -0.94 8.77
CA ARG A 238 1.31 -1.52 8.19
C ARG A 238 2.23 -0.46 7.59
N GLU A 239 1.67 0.49 6.84
CA GLU A 239 2.38 1.66 6.30
C GLU A 239 3.04 2.47 7.42
N GLY A 240 2.31 2.73 8.50
CA GLY A 240 2.80 3.45 9.68
C GLY A 240 3.95 2.74 10.37
N MET A 241 3.87 1.42 10.59
CA MET A 241 4.97 0.64 11.19
C MET A 241 6.27 0.76 10.37
N VAL A 242 6.18 0.61 9.05
CA VAL A 242 7.34 0.72 8.16
C VAL A 242 7.85 2.17 8.14
N SER A 243 6.96 3.15 8.13
CA SER A 243 7.32 4.59 8.14
C SER A 243 8.03 5.00 9.43
N VAL A 244 7.62 4.45 10.58
CA VAL A 244 8.32 4.67 11.87
C VAL A 244 9.72 4.07 11.82
N ALA A 245 9.87 2.86 11.29
CA ALA A 245 11.19 2.25 11.11
C ALA A 245 12.08 3.10 10.18
N LEU A 246 11.55 3.56 9.04
CA LEU A 246 12.25 4.45 8.12
C LEU A 246 12.55 5.83 8.72
N SER A 247 11.75 6.30 9.68
CA SER A 247 12.01 7.57 10.38
C SER A 247 13.30 7.52 11.19
N SER A 248 13.69 6.34 11.70
CA SER A 248 15.00 6.18 12.36
C SER A 248 16.17 6.38 11.38
N LEU A 249 16.04 5.88 10.14
CA LEU A 249 17.00 6.09 9.06
C LEU A 249 17.04 7.56 8.63
N LEU A 250 15.88 8.23 8.59
CA LEU A 250 15.80 9.67 8.33
C LEU A 250 16.50 10.48 9.41
N LEU A 251 16.29 10.17 10.68
CA LEU A 251 16.99 10.82 11.79
C LEU A 251 18.51 10.59 11.72
N ALA A 252 18.95 9.35 11.46
CA ALA A 252 20.36 9.05 11.28
C ALA A 252 20.97 9.84 10.11
N PHE A 253 20.26 9.93 8.99
CA PHE A 253 20.66 10.74 7.84
C PHE A 253 20.70 12.24 8.17
N MET A 254 19.76 12.76 8.97
CA MET A 254 19.77 14.15 9.43
C MET A 254 20.94 14.45 10.36
N ILE A 255 21.28 13.52 11.26
CA ILE A 255 22.48 13.64 12.11
C ILE A 255 23.74 13.68 11.25
N LEU A 256 23.84 12.80 10.24
CA LEU A 256 24.96 12.81 9.31
C LEU A 256 25.02 14.10 8.50
N ALA A 257 23.88 14.62 8.03
CA ALA A 257 23.80 15.88 7.31
C ALA A 257 24.22 17.06 8.20
N TRP A 258 23.78 17.07 9.46
CA TRP A 258 24.18 18.06 10.46
C TRP A 258 25.67 17.99 10.76
N ASP A 259 26.21 16.81 11.06
CA ASP A 259 27.64 16.60 11.34
C ASP A 259 28.50 17.06 10.16
N LYS A 260 28.08 16.70 8.94
CA LYS A 260 28.71 17.16 7.70
C LYS A 260 28.66 18.69 7.55
N ALA A 261 27.53 19.31 7.87
CA ALA A 261 27.35 20.76 7.71
C ALA A 261 28.05 21.57 8.83
N ALA A 262 28.07 21.05 10.06
CA ALA A 262 28.76 21.62 11.20
C ALA A 262 30.28 21.49 11.08
N GLY A 263 30.75 20.35 10.58
CA GLY A 263 32.14 20.10 10.21
C GLY A 263 32.52 20.73 8.87
N LEU A 264 32.33 22.05 8.72
CA LEU A 264 32.82 22.78 7.55
C LEU A 264 34.32 22.55 7.40
N SER A 265 34.76 22.15 6.20
CA SER A 265 36.19 21.97 5.96
C SER A 265 36.93 23.31 6.07
N ALA A 266 38.22 23.29 6.39
CA ALA A 266 39.03 24.51 6.44
C ALA A 266 38.97 25.31 5.12
N GLU A 267 38.85 24.61 3.99
CA GLU A 267 38.62 25.21 2.67
C GLU A 267 37.26 25.92 2.57
N GLU A 268 36.20 25.33 3.12
CA GLU A 268 34.83 25.87 3.13
C GLU A 268 34.76 27.15 3.98
N LYS A 269 35.40 27.13 5.16
CA LYS A 269 35.58 28.31 6.00
C LYS A 269 36.35 29.41 5.27
N ARG A 270 37.49 29.07 4.66
CA ARG A 270 38.31 30.02 3.89
C ARG A 270 37.54 30.62 2.71
N GLU A 271 36.76 29.83 2.00
CA GLU A 271 35.90 30.28 0.90
C GLU A 271 34.86 31.31 1.39
N ILE A 272 34.18 31.02 2.50
CA ILE A 272 33.25 31.97 3.16
C ILE A 272 33.98 33.27 3.56
N GLY A 273 35.18 33.17 4.14
CA GLY A 273 36.00 34.32 4.51
C GLY A 273 36.39 35.20 3.31
N ILE A 274 36.79 34.58 2.19
CA ILE A 274 37.12 35.28 0.94
C ILE A 274 35.87 35.98 0.38
N LEU A 275 34.72 35.30 0.34
CA LEU A 275 33.47 35.90 -0.13
C LEU A 275 33.10 37.13 0.69
N LYS A 276 33.21 37.05 2.03
CA LYS A 276 32.97 38.20 2.92
C LYS A 276 33.96 39.33 2.67
N ALA A 277 35.25 39.03 2.44
CA ALA A 277 36.27 40.04 2.16
C ALA A 277 36.03 40.78 0.83
N ILE A 278 35.41 40.12 -0.15
CA ILE A 278 35.05 40.70 -1.46
C ILE A 278 33.71 41.48 -1.38
N GLY A 279 33.05 41.47 -0.23
CA GLY A 279 31.85 42.27 0.04
C GLY A 279 30.54 41.50 0.03
N TRP A 280 30.55 40.16 0.11
CA TRP A 280 29.31 39.39 0.29
C TRP A 280 28.73 39.62 1.69
N GLU A 281 27.43 39.86 1.75
CA GLU A 281 26.70 39.95 3.01
C GLU A 281 26.41 38.56 3.56
N THR A 282 26.15 38.47 4.87
CA THR A 282 25.67 37.24 5.51
C THR A 282 24.44 36.68 4.79
N GLY A 283 23.55 37.56 4.30
CA GLY A 283 22.36 37.17 3.53
C GLY A 283 22.68 36.50 2.19
N ASP A 284 23.73 36.92 1.49
CA ASP A 284 24.17 36.29 0.24
C ASP A 284 24.67 34.87 0.49
N ILE A 285 25.44 34.68 1.56
CA ILE A 285 26.02 33.39 1.93
C ILE A 285 24.90 32.43 2.34
N LEU A 286 23.91 32.89 3.11
CA LEU A 286 22.73 32.12 3.46
C LEU A 286 21.89 31.74 2.24
N THR A 287 21.66 32.69 1.32
CA THR A 287 20.89 32.46 0.10
C THR A 287 21.60 31.45 -0.80
N MET A 288 22.93 31.54 -0.91
CA MET A 288 23.75 30.56 -1.63
C MET A 288 23.65 29.16 -0.99
N LYS A 289 23.76 29.04 0.33
CA LYS A 289 23.62 27.77 1.04
C LYS A 289 22.20 27.20 0.94
N LEU A 290 21.18 28.06 0.95
CA LEU A 290 19.80 27.67 0.68
C LEU A 290 19.67 27.05 -0.71
N TRP A 291 20.25 27.65 -1.74
CA TRP A 291 20.25 27.09 -3.09
C TRP A 291 21.03 25.78 -3.19
N GLU A 292 22.21 25.66 -2.59
CA GLU A 292 22.95 24.39 -2.54
C GLU A 292 22.10 23.28 -1.91
N GLY A 293 21.48 23.57 -0.76
CA GLY A 293 20.62 22.63 -0.04
C GLY A 293 19.36 22.28 -0.83
N ALA A 294 18.68 23.27 -1.39
CA ALA A 294 17.45 23.10 -2.17
C ALA A 294 17.70 22.29 -3.45
N LEU A 295 18.76 22.59 -4.20
CA LEU A 295 19.10 21.85 -5.42
C LEU A 295 19.43 20.39 -5.12
N LEU A 296 20.27 20.13 -4.11
CA LEU A 296 20.66 18.77 -3.75
C LEU A 296 19.46 17.95 -3.25
N SER A 297 18.68 18.51 -2.32
CA SER A 297 17.52 17.83 -1.74
C SER A 297 16.39 17.61 -2.74
N THR A 298 16.10 18.59 -3.60
CA THR A 298 15.08 18.45 -4.64
C THR A 298 15.53 17.44 -5.69
N ALA A 299 16.80 17.45 -6.09
CA ALA A 299 17.34 16.45 -7.01
C ALA A 299 17.24 15.04 -6.43
N ALA A 300 17.64 14.85 -5.16
CA ALA A 300 17.51 13.57 -4.45
C ALA A 300 16.05 13.12 -4.33
N PHE A 301 15.15 14.07 -4.06
CA PHE A 301 13.73 13.79 -3.92
C PHE A 301 13.14 13.31 -5.25
N LEU A 302 13.37 14.05 -6.33
CA LEU A 302 12.86 13.70 -7.65
C LEU A 302 13.43 12.38 -8.14
N SER A 303 14.74 12.16 -8.02
CA SER A 303 15.37 10.89 -8.40
C SER A 303 14.80 9.73 -7.57
N GLY A 304 14.71 9.88 -6.25
CA GLY A 304 14.19 8.84 -5.36
C GLY A 304 12.73 8.50 -5.64
N TYR A 305 11.90 9.53 -5.86
CA TYR A 305 10.49 9.36 -6.17
C TYR A 305 10.27 8.69 -7.54
N VAL A 306 11.01 9.11 -8.57
CA VAL A 306 10.94 8.49 -9.91
C VAL A 306 11.39 7.03 -9.86
N LEU A 307 12.48 6.73 -9.14
CA LEU A 307 12.94 5.36 -8.94
C LEU A 307 11.88 4.51 -8.21
N ALA A 308 11.20 5.08 -7.21
CA ALA A 308 10.15 4.39 -6.46
C ALA A 308 8.94 4.11 -7.35
N TYR A 309 8.51 5.10 -8.13
CA TYR A 309 7.44 4.94 -9.10
C TYR A 309 7.76 3.84 -10.12
N TRP A 310 8.95 3.89 -10.71
CA TRP A 310 9.43 2.87 -11.65
C TRP A 310 9.46 1.48 -11.00
N GLN A 311 9.97 1.39 -9.77
CA GLN A 311 10.05 0.14 -9.04
C GLN A 311 8.68 -0.45 -8.70
N VAL A 312 7.69 0.38 -8.32
CA VAL A 312 6.34 -0.10 -8.03
C VAL A 312 5.63 -0.53 -9.32
N LEU A 313 5.83 0.19 -10.42
CA LEU A 313 5.21 -0.13 -11.71
C LEU A 313 5.75 -1.43 -12.32
N TYR A 314 7.08 -1.59 -12.38
CA TYR A 314 7.72 -2.74 -13.06
C TYR A 314 8.16 -3.85 -12.11
N GLY A 315 8.66 -3.48 -10.94
CA GLY A 315 9.08 -4.43 -9.91
C GLY A 315 7.92 -4.92 -9.03
N GLY A 316 6.77 -4.27 -9.10
CA GLY A 316 5.60 -4.58 -8.29
C GLY A 316 5.94 -4.62 -6.80
N VAL A 317 5.49 -5.69 -6.15
CA VAL A 317 5.68 -5.89 -4.72
C VAL A 317 7.06 -6.47 -4.38
N ARG A 318 7.88 -6.91 -5.35
CA ARG A 318 9.02 -7.81 -5.11
C ARG A 318 10.02 -7.34 -4.04
N LEU A 319 10.40 -6.06 -4.04
CA LEU A 319 11.35 -5.52 -3.04
C LEU A 319 10.78 -5.51 -1.62
N PHE A 320 9.47 -5.27 -1.48
CA PHE A 320 8.78 -5.18 -0.19
C PHE A 320 7.96 -6.44 0.10
N ALA A 321 8.06 -7.46 -0.75
CA ALA A 321 7.30 -8.70 -0.66
C ALA A 321 7.54 -9.41 0.67
N PRO A 322 8.76 -9.50 1.23
CA PRO A 322 8.94 -10.13 2.54
C PRO A 322 8.18 -9.42 3.66
N VAL A 323 8.09 -8.09 3.61
CA VAL A 323 7.36 -7.27 4.60
C VAL A 323 5.84 -7.42 4.42
N LEU A 324 5.36 -7.56 3.17
CA LEU A 324 3.94 -7.65 2.87
C LEU A 324 3.35 -9.07 2.90
N LYS A 325 4.14 -10.09 2.53
CA LYS A 325 3.75 -11.51 2.49
C LYS A 325 3.47 -12.07 3.88
N GLY A 326 4.19 -11.61 4.91
CA GLY A 326 4.10 -12.20 6.25
C GLY A 326 4.30 -13.72 6.17
N TRP A 327 3.32 -14.49 6.66
CA TRP A 327 3.32 -15.96 6.64
C TRP A 327 2.44 -16.59 5.56
N ALA A 328 1.96 -15.82 4.58
CA ALA A 328 1.11 -16.35 3.51
C ALA A 328 1.94 -17.21 2.52
N VAL A 329 1.52 -18.46 2.31
CA VAL A 329 2.14 -19.37 1.33
C VAL A 329 1.59 -19.11 -0.08
N LEU A 330 0.30 -18.82 -0.20
CA LEU A 330 -0.34 -18.31 -1.41
C LEU A 330 -0.21 -16.79 -1.44
N TYR A 331 0.50 -16.26 -2.44
CA TYR A 331 0.59 -14.83 -2.63
C TYR A 331 0.29 -14.46 -4.09
N PRO A 332 -0.59 -13.49 -4.32
CA PRO A 332 -0.93 -13.06 -5.67
C PRO A 332 0.27 -12.41 -6.37
N GLU A 333 0.39 -12.68 -7.65
CA GLU A 333 1.16 -11.85 -8.57
C GLU A 333 0.23 -10.82 -9.19
N PHE A 334 0.48 -9.55 -8.93
CA PHE A 334 -0.31 -8.46 -9.46
C PHE A 334 0.60 -7.29 -9.81
N GLN A 335 0.23 -6.57 -10.87
CA GLN A 335 0.86 -5.32 -11.26
C GLN A 335 0.08 -4.19 -10.59
N LEU A 336 0.77 -3.41 -9.76
CA LEU A 336 0.17 -2.22 -9.17
C LEU A 336 0.34 -1.06 -10.13
N THR A 337 -0.74 -0.31 -10.34
CA THR A 337 -0.65 1.02 -10.94
C THR A 337 -0.38 2.04 -9.83
N PRO A 338 0.86 2.56 -9.69
CA PRO A 338 1.15 3.59 -8.69
C PRO A 338 0.33 4.84 -8.99
N ILE A 339 -0.35 5.35 -7.96
CA ILE A 339 -1.09 6.60 -8.03
C ILE A 339 -0.27 7.68 -7.36
N VAL A 340 -0.15 8.82 -8.05
CA VAL A 340 0.50 10.00 -7.50
C VAL A 340 -0.55 10.83 -6.78
N ASP A 341 -0.49 10.84 -5.45
CA ASP A 341 -1.25 11.77 -4.61
C ASP A 341 -0.38 12.98 -4.30
N LEU A 342 -0.84 14.16 -4.75
CA LEU A 342 -0.14 15.42 -4.54
C LEU A 342 0.02 15.74 -3.05
N GLN A 343 -0.97 15.44 -2.21
CA GLN A 343 -0.90 15.72 -0.78
C GLN A 343 0.22 14.90 -0.14
N GLN A 344 0.30 13.60 -0.43
CA GLN A 344 1.34 12.73 0.11
C GLN A 344 2.73 13.08 -0.43
N MET A 345 2.82 13.43 -1.72
CA MET A 345 4.08 13.88 -2.32
C MET A 345 4.58 15.16 -1.63
N LEU A 346 3.70 16.12 -1.35
CA LEU A 346 4.05 17.35 -0.63
C LEU A 346 4.44 17.10 0.83
N VAL A 347 3.74 16.18 1.53
CA VAL A 347 4.11 15.79 2.89
C VAL A 347 5.48 15.12 2.90
N LEU A 348 5.75 14.20 1.98
CA LEU A 348 7.04 13.54 1.89
C LEU A 348 8.15 14.54 1.54
N LEU A 349 7.90 15.45 0.61
CA LEU A 349 8.83 16.53 0.28
C LEU A 349 9.10 17.38 1.53
N ALA A 350 8.06 17.79 2.26
CA ALA A 350 8.23 18.58 3.48
C ALA A 350 9.06 17.84 4.55
N VAL A 351 8.76 16.58 4.82
CA VAL A 351 9.43 15.76 5.84
C VAL A 351 10.88 15.43 5.47
N THR A 352 11.18 15.29 4.18
CA THR A 352 12.52 14.93 3.74
C THR A 352 13.38 16.17 3.47
N VAL A 353 12.86 17.18 2.77
CA VAL A 353 13.59 18.36 2.27
C VAL A 353 13.77 19.44 3.34
N LEU A 354 12.71 19.79 4.09
CA LEU A 354 12.80 20.89 5.05
C LEU A 354 13.81 20.61 6.17
N PRO A 355 13.82 19.43 6.82
CA PRO A 355 14.82 19.14 7.84
C PRO A 355 16.24 19.18 7.32
N TYR A 356 16.47 18.73 6.08
CA TYR A 356 17.79 18.79 5.45
C TYR A 356 18.26 20.24 5.22
N ILE A 357 17.37 21.10 4.72
CA ILE A 357 17.67 22.52 4.53
C ILE A 357 17.99 23.18 5.88
N VAL A 358 17.21 22.90 6.92
CA VAL A 358 17.47 23.43 8.27
C VAL A 358 18.82 22.94 8.81
N ALA A 359 19.11 21.64 8.67
CA ALA A 359 20.35 21.04 9.15
C ALA A 359 21.60 21.60 8.47
N THR A 360 21.47 22.07 7.23
CA THR A 360 22.58 22.65 6.45
C THR A 360 22.71 24.17 6.63
N LEU A 361 21.59 24.89 6.78
CA LEU A 361 21.58 26.33 6.94
C LEU A 361 22.12 26.80 8.30
N ILE A 362 21.78 26.11 9.40
CA ILE A 362 22.17 26.57 10.75
C ILE A 362 23.71 26.66 10.90
N PRO A 363 24.49 25.64 10.51
CA PRO A 363 25.94 25.76 10.50
C PRO A 363 26.49 26.84 9.56
N GLY A 364 25.92 26.97 8.36
CA GLY A 364 26.31 28.01 7.40
C GLY A 364 26.09 29.42 7.95
N TRP A 365 24.99 29.63 8.67
CA TRP A 365 24.71 30.88 9.37
C TRP A 365 25.75 31.19 10.44
N ARG A 366 26.10 30.20 11.28
CA ARG A 366 27.12 30.37 12.32
C ARG A 366 28.46 30.78 11.71
N ALA A 367 28.88 30.14 10.62
CA ALA A 367 30.12 30.49 9.93
C ALA A 367 30.06 31.88 9.26
N ALA A 368 28.91 32.26 8.72
CA ALA A 368 28.74 33.55 8.06
C ALA A 368 28.74 34.74 9.04
N ILE A 369 28.34 34.55 10.30
CA ILE A 369 28.41 35.61 11.33
C ILE A 369 29.83 35.78 11.89
N SER A 370 30.66 34.74 11.88
CA SER A 370 32.03 34.81 12.38
C SER A 370 32.91 35.82 11.61
N ASP A 371 33.90 36.37 12.30
CA ASP A 371 34.84 37.35 11.76
C ASP A 371 35.69 36.73 10.62
N PRO A 372 35.76 37.34 9.42
CA PRO A 372 36.53 36.82 8.29
C PRO A 372 37.97 36.44 8.63
N ASP A 373 38.68 37.21 9.45
CA ASP A 373 40.08 36.93 9.80
C ASP A 373 40.19 35.71 10.75
N GLY A 374 39.24 35.57 11.67
CA GLY A 374 39.13 34.38 12.54
C GLY A 374 38.77 33.11 11.77
N VAL A 375 37.87 33.22 10.79
CA VAL A 375 37.43 32.09 9.96
C VAL A 375 38.54 31.62 9.01
N MET A 376 39.40 32.51 8.53
CA MET A 376 40.51 32.18 7.64
C MET A 376 41.71 31.53 8.36
N ARG A 377 41.86 31.75 9.68
CA ARG A 377 42.97 31.21 10.49
C ARG A 377 42.66 29.87 11.18
N GLY A 378 41.39 29.44 11.21
CA GLY A 378 40.96 28.12 11.69
C GLY A 378 39.95 28.17 12.82
#